data_AF-A0A182EGD7-F1
#
_entry.id   AF-A0A182EGD7-F1
#
_cell.length_a   1.000
_cell.length_b   1.000
_cell.length_c   1.000
_cell.angle_alpha   90.00
_cell.angle_beta   90.00
_cell.angle_gamma   90.00
#
_symmetry.space_group_name_H-M   'P 1'
#
loop_
_entity.id
_entity.type
_entity.pdbx_description
1 polymer ?
#
loop_
_entity_poly.entity_id
_entity_poly.type
_entity_poly.pdbx_seq_one_letter_code
_entity_poly.pdbx_strand_id
1 'polypeptide(L)'
;MEQSELEAYRLQLKEIDAELEICTDLQKRNTLMDSHSDLVELIALLTENETTSVTEQDCSETCTSADVQDSDQLIGMHCLAPYKRVVDRAVHLHDAVILDFVENSNTEESDLKVKVLYGHPLETAMKACEYFLDDRCNYGNECRFSHGEEVSFSALQEYQQPDISMVKEGSLVLVLGENKLWSSARVTAMDDEKLAVRLLLTGKEIAVDQNKIYPIPQITDDVEDEVAAEDLATTSWGEYKQERRGNVTVGDIGDWEKHTRGIGMKLLLKMGYRAGEGLGRRSDGIVHAIQPIIFPKNKSLDECMKTKNRKVVDGMKSHQQQVRQTIAKQLKAVEQPVDVFDLLNDKLNKTSNVEEQRDEMKVMEKLQNCSSTGLGIQALDLDKKVKELKDKERKLREGIARNQRDVATTNTLKKNLIKCRDEIQQLLSRQQRLNNLMDSRRKKKDIF
;
A
#
# COMPACT_ATOMS: atom_id res chain seq x y z
N MET A 1 -37.07 -23.97 -14.89
CA MET A 1 -37.41 -25.25 -14.25
C MET A 1 -37.41 -25.04 -12.74
N GLU A 2 -36.37 -24.39 -12.22
CA GLU A 2 -36.15 -24.05 -10.81
C GLU A 2 -37.26 -23.20 -10.15
N GLN A 3 -37.84 -22.19 -10.82
CA GLN A 3 -38.96 -21.41 -10.26
C GLN A 3 -40.19 -22.26 -9.87
N SER A 4 -40.48 -23.32 -10.64
CA SER A 4 -41.59 -24.23 -10.35
C SER A 4 -41.30 -25.13 -9.14
N GLU A 5 -40.03 -25.39 -8.85
CA GLU A 5 -39.59 -26.20 -7.72
C GLU A 5 -39.58 -25.36 -6.44
N LEU A 6 -39.15 -24.10 -6.54
CA LEU A 6 -39.15 -23.15 -5.44
C LEU A 6 -40.59 -22.83 -4.96
N GLU A 7 -41.54 -22.70 -5.89
CA GLU A 7 -42.97 -22.61 -5.54
C GLU A 7 -43.50 -23.89 -4.86
N ALA A 8 -43.02 -25.08 -5.26
CA ALA A 8 -43.40 -26.33 -4.62
C ALA A 8 -42.88 -26.43 -3.18
N TYR A 9 -41.63 -26.03 -2.92
CA TYR A 9 -41.07 -26.01 -1.55
C TYR A 9 -41.78 -24.99 -0.65
N ARG A 10 -42.14 -23.80 -1.17
CA ARG A 10 -42.95 -22.82 -0.42
C ARG A 10 -44.34 -23.35 -0.07
N LEU A 11 -44.92 -24.20 -0.92
CA LEU A 11 -46.23 -24.81 -0.66
C LEU A 11 -46.12 -25.93 0.38
N GLN A 12 -45.06 -26.73 0.34
CA GLN A 12 -44.75 -27.73 1.37
C GLN A 12 -44.49 -27.09 2.74
N LEU A 13 -43.81 -25.95 2.79
CA LEU A 13 -43.59 -25.20 4.04
C LEU A 13 -44.92 -24.80 4.69
N LYS A 14 -45.87 -24.28 3.90
CA LYS A 14 -47.21 -23.93 4.38
C LYS A 14 -48.02 -25.12 4.88
N GLU A 15 -47.80 -26.30 4.31
CA GLU A 15 -48.44 -27.54 4.76
C GLU A 15 -47.86 -27.99 6.10
N ILE A 16 -46.54 -27.92 6.28
CA ILE A 16 -45.88 -28.21 7.56
C ILE A 16 -46.30 -27.21 8.65
N ASP A 17 -46.44 -25.92 8.33
CA ASP A 17 -46.96 -24.91 9.26
C ASP A 17 -48.39 -25.23 9.72
N ALA A 18 -49.26 -25.63 8.79
CA ALA A 18 -50.61 -26.05 9.11
C ALA A 18 -50.64 -27.33 9.96
N GLU A 19 -49.74 -28.29 9.71
CA GLU A 19 -49.59 -29.49 10.55
C GLU A 19 -49.05 -29.15 11.95
N LEU A 20 -48.13 -28.20 12.07
CA LEU A 20 -47.59 -27.72 13.34
C LEU A 20 -48.63 -27.02 14.21
N GLU A 21 -49.63 -26.36 13.61
CA GLU A 21 -50.76 -25.74 14.33
C GLU A 21 -51.73 -26.78 14.92
N ILE A 22 -51.84 -27.96 14.29
CA ILE A 22 -52.81 -29.01 14.67
C ILE A 22 -52.15 -30.11 15.51
N CYS A 23 -50.82 -30.27 15.42
CA CYS A 23 -50.09 -31.35 16.08
C CYS A 23 -49.94 -31.12 17.60
N THR A 24 -50.53 -32.03 18.39
CA THR A 24 -50.45 -32.04 19.85
C THR A 24 -49.39 -32.99 20.41
N ASP A 25 -48.77 -33.80 19.55
CA ASP A 25 -47.70 -34.75 19.91
C ASP A 25 -46.31 -34.07 19.82
N LEU A 26 -45.61 -34.01 20.95
CA LEU A 26 -44.35 -33.29 21.12
C LEU A 26 -43.22 -33.85 20.24
N GLN A 27 -43.15 -35.18 20.09
CA GLN A 27 -42.05 -35.81 19.36
C GLN A 27 -42.22 -35.59 17.85
N LYS A 28 -43.45 -35.70 17.35
CA LYS A 28 -43.81 -35.39 15.96
C LYS A 28 -43.67 -33.88 15.66
N ARG A 29 -44.01 -33.02 16.62
CA ARG A 29 -43.82 -31.57 16.49
C ARG A 29 -42.34 -31.20 16.34
N ASN A 30 -41.44 -31.77 17.13
CA ASN A 30 -40.01 -31.48 17.01
C ASN A 30 -39.46 -31.90 15.63
N THR A 31 -39.83 -33.10 15.14
CA THR A 31 -39.41 -33.53 13.79
C THR A 31 -39.95 -32.62 12.68
N LEU A 32 -41.18 -32.10 12.83
CA LEU A 32 -41.75 -31.15 11.89
C LEU A 32 -41.04 -29.79 11.95
N MET A 33 -40.66 -29.32 13.13
CA MET A 33 -39.87 -28.08 13.30
C MET A 33 -38.48 -28.20 12.67
N ASP A 34 -37.82 -29.34 12.81
CA ASP A 34 -36.52 -29.60 12.17
C ASP A 34 -36.68 -29.57 10.64
N SER A 35 -37.68 -30.28 10.09
CA SER A 35 -37.95 -30.26 8.65
C SER A 35 -38.39 -28.89 8.12
N HIS A 36 -39.06 -28.08 8.95
CA HIS A 36 -39.40 -26.71 8.61
C HIS A 36 -38.14 -25.85 8.52
N SER A 37 -37.20 -25.97 9.48
CA SER A 37 -35.93 -25.26 9.46
C SER A 37 -35.11 -25.58 8.20
N ASP A 38 -35.00 -26.87 7.88
CA ASP A 38 -34.25 -27.35 6.70
C ASP A 38 -34.85 -26.80 5.39
N LEU A 39 -36.18 -26.77 5.26
CA LEU A 39 -36.85 -26.25 4.07
C LEU A 39 -36.74 -24.72 3.93
N VAL A 40 -36.72 -23.98 5.04
CA VAL A 40 -36.47 -22.53 5.02
C VAL A 40 -35.07 -22.23 4.51
N GLU A 41 -34.06 -22.96 4.98
CA GLU A 41 -32.67 -22.80 4.54
C GLU A 41 -32.51 -23.16 3.05
N LEU A 42 -33.15 -24.24 2.61
CA LEU A 42 -33.13 -24.66 1.21
C LEU A 42 -33.79 -23.64 0.27
N ILE A 43 -34.91 -23.02 0.70
CA ILE A 43 -35.56 -21.93 -0.06
C ILE A 43 -34.64 -20.70 -0.12
N ALA A 44 -33.93 -20.35 0.97
CA ALA A 44 -33.00 -19.22 0.99
C ALA A 44 -31.85 -19.42 -0.01
N LEU A 45 -31.19 -20.59 0.03
CA LEU A 45 -30.08 -20.93 -0.88
C LEU A 45 -30.51 -20.92 -2.36
N LEU A 46 -31.70 -21.42 -2.68
CA LEU A 46 -32.22 -21.40 -4.04
C LEU A 46 -32.62 -19.98 -4.50
N THR A 47 -33.06 -19.11 -3.58
CA THR A 47 -33.42 -17.72 -3.91
C THR A 47 -32.17 -16.85 -4.16
N GLU A 48 -31.08 -17.09 -3.42
CA GLU A 48 -29.78 -16.43 -3.65
C GLU A 48 -29.18 -16.80 -5.02
N ASN A 49 -29.34 -18.05 -5.45
CA ASN A 49 -28.94 -18.48 -6.79
C ASN A 49 -29.78 -17.88 -7.93
N GLU A 50 -31.06 -17.53 -7.70
CA GLU A 50 -31.87 -16.82 -8.70
C GLU A 50 -31.46 -15.34 -8.86
N THR A 51 -30.91 -14.72 -7.81
CA THR A 51 -30.40 -13.34 -7.88
C THR A 51 -29.05 -13.21 -8.61
N THR A 52 -28.36 -14.32 -8.88
CA THR A 52 -27.02 -14.32 -9.49
C THR A 52 -26.98 -14.58 -11.00
N SER A 53 -28.13 -14.71 -11.68
CA SER A 53 -28.14 -15.14 -13.09
C SER A 53 -28.23 -14.04 -14.16
N VAL A 54 -28.23 -12.74 -13.85
CA VAL A 54 -28.07 -11.67 -14.88
C VAL A 54 -27.45 -10.39 -14.30
N THR A 55 -26.13 -10.32 -14.18
CA THR A 55 -25.24 -9.19 -14.56
C THR A 55 -23.84 -9.39 -13.98
N GLU A 56 -22.85 -9.50 -14.84
CA GLU A 56 -21.45 -9.18 -14.51
C GLU A 56 -21.37 -7.71 -14.11
N GLN A 57 -21.36 -7.39 -12.82
CA GLN A 57 -20.65 -6.22 -12.30
C GLN A 57 -20.55 -6.25 -10.78
N ASP A 58 -19.36 -5.92 -10.32
CA ASP A 58 -18.98 -5.49 -8.99
C ASP A 58 -20.08 -4.84 -8.12
N CYS A 59 -19.84 -5.03 -6.82
CA CYS A 59 -20.21 -4.20 -5.68
C CYS A 59 -21.53 -4.50 -4.96
N SER A 60 -21.36 -4.88 -3.69
CA SER A 60 -22.00 -4.30 -2.50
C SER A 60 -23.50 -4.05 -2.52
N GLU A 61 -24.21 -4.61 -1.55
CA GLU A 61 -25.27 -3.87 -0.84
C GLU A 61 -25.34 -4.39 0.63
N THR A 62 -24.70 -3.71 1.59
CA THR A 62 -25.17 -2.60 2.44
C THR A 62 -26.02 -3.04 3.64
N CYS A 63 -25.48 -2.86 4.85
CA CYS A 63 -26.22 -2.50 6.07
C CYS A 63 -25.32 -1.55 6.88
N THR A 64 -25.38 -0.25 6.64
CA THR A 64 -26.04 0.75 7.52
C THR A 64 -25.64 0.68 9.01
N SER A 65 -24.72 1.58 9.38
CA SER A 65 -24.67 2.32 10.65
C SER A 65 -24.64 1.53 11.97
N ALA A 66 -23.50 0.91 12.32
CA ALA A 66 -23.27 0.50 13.72
C ALA A 66 -21.80 0.16 14.11
N ASP A 67 -20.74 0.79 13.58
CA ASP A 67 -19.38 0.22 13.80
C ASP A 67 -18.69 0.70 15.09
N VAL A 68 -19.33 0.36 16.22
CA VAL A 68 -18.68 0.09 17.51
C VAL A 68 -18.76 -1.43 17.81
N GLN A 69 -19.16 -2.27 16.85
CA GLN A 69 -19.33 -3.73 17.02
C GLN A 69 -18.46 -4.61 16.10
N ASP A 70 -17.73 -4.06 15.12
CA ASP A 70 -16.92 -4.85 14.17
C ASP A 70 -15.53 -5.27 14.69
N SER A 71 -15.08 -4.73 15.83
CA SER A 71 -13.78 -5.11 16.41
C SER A 71 -13.74 -6.58 16.81
N ASP A 72 -14.84 -7.14 17.29
CA ASP A 72 -14.90 -8.54 17.71
C ASP A 72 -14.84 -9.52 16.52
N GLN A 73 -15.26 -9.10 15.33
CA GLN A 73 -15.23 -9.92 14.11
C GLN A 73 -13.82 -10.02 13.51
N LEU A 74 -12.95 -9.04 13.80
CA LEU A 74 -11.56 -9.01 13.33
C LEU A 74 -10.61 -9.84 14.22
N ILE A 75 -11.01 -10.15 15.45
CA ILE A 75 -10.26 -11.03 16.36
C ILE A 75 -10.26 -12.45 15.79
N GLY A 76 -9.09 -13.06 15.72
CA GLY A 76 -8.90 -14.40 15.14
C GLY A 76 -8.64 -14.41 13.64
N MET A 77 -8.75 -13.28 12.94
CA MET A 77 -8.39 -13.21 11.52
C MET A 77 -6.87 -13.32 11.30
N HIS A 78 -6.49 -13.99 10.22
CA HIS A 78 -5.12 -14.06 9.75
C HIS A 78 -4.73 -12.76 9.03
N CYS A 79 -3.52 -12.28 9.30
CA CYS A 79 -2.97 -11.06 8.72
C CYS A 79 -1.45 -11.20 8.52
N LEU A 80 -0.91 -10.35 7.65
CA LEU A 80 0.54 -10.21 7.49
C LEU A 80 1.00 -9.00 8.32
N ALA A 81 1.81 -9.26 9.34
CA ALA A 81 2.25 -8.25 10.30
C ALA A 81 3.78 -8.06 10.26
N PRO A 82 4.29 -6.82 10.29
CA PRO A 82 5.71 -6.57 10.48
C PRO A 82 6.13 -6.94 11.90
N TYR A 83 7.39 -7.31 12.07
CA TYR A 83 7.99 -7.53 13.39
C TYR A 83 8.92 -6.38 13.79
N LYS A 84 9.04 -6.10 15.10
CA LYS A 84 9.85 -4.98 15.61
C LYS A 84 11.31 -5.03 15.16
N ARG A 85 11.84 -6.22 14.86
CA ARG A 85 13.23 -6.44 14.45
C ARG A 85 13.29 -7.21 13.14
N VAL A 86 14.32 -6.93 12.34
CA VAL A 86 14.60 -7.74 11.15
C VAL A 86 15.34 -9.00 11.61
N VAL A 87 14.62 -10.12 11.73
CA VAL A 87 15.19 -11.44 12.10
C VAL A 87 15.78 -12.12 10.87
N ASP A 88 15.10 -11.97 9.73
CA ASP A 88 15.54 -12.48 8.44
C ASP A 88 15.43 -11.37 7.39
N ARG A 89 16.36 -11.34 6.43
CA ARG A 89 16.31 -10.39 5.30
C ARG A 89 15.36 -10.85 4.19
N ALA A 90 15.00 -12.12 4.15
CA ALA A 90 14.09 -12.67 3.16
C ALA A 90 12.61 -12.49 3.55
N VAL A 91 12.33 -12.28 4.84
CA VAL A 91 10.95 -12.21 5.37
C VAL A 91 10.79 -10.93 6.18
N HIS A 92 10.03 -9.99 5.61
CA HIS A 92 9.77 -8.67 6.22
C HIS A 92 8.39 -8.60 6.90
N LEU A 93 7.43 -9.35 6.34
CA LEU A 93 6.09 -9.51 6.85
C LEU A 93 5.92 -10.95 7.28
N HIS A 94 5.35 -11.13 8.46
CA HIS A 94 5.14 -12.42 9.05
C HIS A 94 3.65 -12.72 9.12
N ASP A 95 3.36 -13.96 8.84
CA ASP A 95 2.04 -14.50 9.02
C ASP A 95 1.64 -14.49 10.50
N ALA A 96 0.51 -13.86 10.81
CA ALA A 96 0.08 -13.58 12.17
C ALA A 96 -1.45 -13.64 12.33
N VAL A 97 -1.90 -13.81 13.56
CA VAL A 97 -3.32 -13.80 13.92
C VAL A 97 -3.59 -12.63 14.88
N ILE A 98 -4.67 -11.90 14.63
CA ILE A 98 -5.11 -10.80 15.50
C ILE A 98 -5.69 -11.39 16.79
N LEU A 99 -5.10 -11.04 17.94
CA LEU A 99 -5.57 -11.46 19.26
C LEU A 99 -6.59 -10.51 19.85
N ASP A 100 -6.24 -9.21 19.89
CA ASP A 100 -7.00 -8.21 20.63
C ASP A 100 -6.66 -6.80 20.15
N PHE A 101 -7.55 -5.86 20.40
CA PHE A 101 -7.37 -4.44 20.13
C PHE A 101 -6.82 -3.72 21.36
N VAL A 102 -5.78 -2.92 21.17
CA VAL A 102 -5.20 -2.13 22.26
C VAL A 102 -5.91 -0.80 22.34
N GLU A 103 -6.78 -0.63 23.33
CA GLU A 103 -7.45 0.63 23.61
C GLU A 103 -6.44 1.68 24.12
N ASN A 104 -6.12 2.68 23.28
CA ASN A 104 -5.29 3.81 23.69
C ASN A 104 -6.17 4.81 24.46
N SER A 105 -6.04 4.84 25.79
CA SER A 105 -6.77 5.78 26.66
C SER A 105 -6.32 7.25 26.54
N ASN A 106 -5.39 7.58 25.65
CA ASN A 106 -4.84 8.93 25.50
C ASN A 106 -5.20 9.54 24.14
N THR A 107 -6.12 10.50 24.21
CA THR A 107 -6.46 11.50 23.19
C THR A 107 -5.22 12.10 22.54
N GLU A 108 -5.04 11.89 21.22
CA GLU A 108 -4.54 12.84 20.19
C GLU A 108 -3.93 12.15 18.95
N GLU A 109 -3.71 10.83 18.95
CA GLU A 109 -3.30 10.07 17.76
C GLU A 109 -4.22 8.86 17.55
N SER A 110 -5.09 8.95 16.54
CA SER A 110 -6.03 7.88 16.14
C SER A 110 -5.34 6.74 15.37
N ASP A 111 -4.20 6.26 15.88
CA ASP A 111 -3.52 5.09 15.35
C ASP A 111 -3.98 3.87 16.17
N LEU A 112 -4.98 3.17 15.65
CA LEU A 112 -5.46 1.89 16.17
C LEU A 112 -4.28 0.92 16.23
N LYS A 113 -4.07 0.30 17.40
CA LYS A 113 -3.05 -0.74 17.60
C LYS A 113 -3.74 -2.05 17.90
N VAL A 114 -3.15 -3.12 17.39
CA VAL A 114 -3.62 -4.48 17.60
C VAL A 114 -2.49 -5.33 18.14
N LYS A 115 -2.86 -6.32 18.94
CA LYS A 115 -1.95 -7.35 19.42
C LYS A 115 -2.03 -8.55 18.49
N VAL A 116 -0.90 -9.02 17.99
CA VAL A 116 -0.84 -10.15 17.03
C VAL A 116 0.07 -11.27 17.52
N LEU A 117 -0.26 -12.52 17.16
CA LEU A 117 0.62 -13.68 17.35
C LEU A 117 1.15 -14.19 16.02
N TYR A 118 2.45 -14.43 15.92
CA TYR A 118 3.07 -14.94 14.70
C TYR A 118 2.90 -16.46 14.58
N GLY A 119 2.41 -16.92 13.43
CA GLY A 119 2.19 -18.35 13.14
C GLY A 119 3.49 -19.12 12.87
N HIS A 120 4.48 -18.45 12.26
CA HIS A 120 5.75 -19.06 11.85
C HIS A 120 6.94 -18.43 12.60
N PRO A 121 7.19 -18.80 13.87
CA PRO A 121 8.22 -18.17 14.69
C PRO A 121 9.63 -18.46 14.17
N LEU A 122 10.37 -17.39 13.82
CA LEU A 122 11.78 -17.48 13.41
C LEU A 122 12.75 -17.47 14.61
N GLU A 123 12.33 -16.87 15.72
CA GLU A 123 13.09 -16.80 16.96
C GLU A 123 12.25 -17.20 18.17
N THR A 124 12.90 -17.52 19.29
CA THR A 124 12.20 -17.96 20.50
C THR A 124 11.24 -16.92 21.07
N ALA A 125 11.52 -15.63 20.84
CA ALA A 125 10.67 -14.52 21.29
C ALA A 125 9.36 -14.41 20.48
N MET A 126 9.32 -14.89 19.24
CA MET A 126 8.09 -14.95 18.44
C MET A 126 7.19 -16.12 18.83
N LYS A 127 7.76 -17.16 19.45
CA LYS A 127 7.02 -18.38 19.77
C LYS A 127 5.94 -18.08 20.80
N ALA A 128 4.68 -18.40 20.48
CA ALA A 128 3.55 -18.22 21.38
C ALA A 128 3.73 -19.02 22.69
N CYS A 129 3.34 -18.42 23.80
CA CYS A 129 3.34 -19.05 25.11
C CYS A 129 2.12 -19.97 25.26
N GLU A 130 2.33 -21.28 25.37
CA GLU A 130 1.24 -22.26 25.57
C GLU A 130 0.42 -21.94 26.83
N TYR A 131 1.07 -21.55 27.93
CA TYR A 131 0.38 -21.18 29.17
C TYR A 131 -0.42 -19.88 29.06
N PHE A 132 -0.06 -18.98 28.16
CA PHE A 132 -0.82 -17.75 27.91
C PHE A 132 -2.09 -18.06 27.12
N LEU A 133 -1.99 -18.95 26.12
CA LEU A 133 -3.15 -19.42 25.36
C LEU A 133 -4.16 -20.17 26.24
N ASP A 134 -3.70 -20.78 27.33
CA ASP A 134 -4.54 -21.44 28.33
C ASP A 134 -4.98 -20.51 29.49
N ASP A 135 -4.66 -19.21 29.47
CA ASP A 135 -4.92 -18.24 30.55
C ASP A 135 -4.28 -18.58 31.91
N ARG A 136 -3.17 -19.32 31.91
CA ARG A 136 -2.44 -19.78 33.12
C ARG A 136 -1.07 -19.11 33.32
N CYS A 137 -0.70 -18.15 32.48
CA CYS A 137 0.62 -17.53 32.52
C CYS A 137 0.68 -16.38 33.54
N ASN A 138 1.55 -16.49 34.53
CA ASN A 138 1.72 -15.46 35.59
C ASN A 138 2.88 -14.48 35.33
N TYR A 139 3.62 -14.64 34.23
CA TYR A 139 4.84 -13.88 33.96
C TYR A 139 4.59 -12.54 33.23
N GLY A 140 3.35 -12.27 32.83
CA GLY A 140 3.00 -11.03 32.11
C GLY A 140 3.93 -10.77 30.92
N ASN A 141 4.42 -9.55 30.78
CA ASN A 141 5.30 -9.15 29.66
C ASN A 141 6.77 -9.62 29.80
N GLU A 142 7.14 -10.23 30.93
CA GLU A 142 8.48 -10.80 31.15
C GLU A 142 8.55 -12.30 30.84
N CYS A 143 7.49 -12.86 30.25
CA CYS A 143 7.49 -14.25 29.82
C CYS A 143 8.58 -14.51 28.77
N ARG A 144 9.19 -15.70 28.83
CA ARG A 144 10.18 -16.15 27.83
C ARG A 144 9.57 -16.30 26.42
N PHE A 145 8.27 -16.56 26.36
CA PHE A 145 7.51 -16.80 25.14
C PHE A 145 6.55 -15.64 24.86
N SER A 146 6.16 -15.45 23.61
CA SER A 146 5.30 -14.36 23.17
C SER A 146 3.90 -14.46 23.76
N HIS A 147 3.41 -13.35 24.29
CA HIS A 147 1.98 -13.12 24.61
C HIS A 147 1.27 -12.32 23.51
N GLY A 148 1.92 -12.17 22.36
CA GLY A 148 1.50 -11.29 21.28
C GLY A 148 2.28 -9.98 21.26
N GLU A 149 2.40 -9.42 20.07
CA GLU A 149 3.17 -8.22 19.78
C GLU A 149 2.24 -7.08 19.36
N GLU A 150 2.47 -5.87 19.88
CA GLU A 150 1.69 -4.69 19.52
C GLU A 150 2.18 -4.10 18.19
N VAL A 151 1.26 -4.00 17.22
CA VAL A 151 1.51 -3.47 15.88
C VAL A 151 0.44 -2.46 15.51
N SER A 152 0.78 -1.46 14.70
CA SER A 152 -0.22 -0.52 14.18
C SER A 152 -1.13 -1.24 13.19
N PHE A 153 -2.45 -1.04 13.31
CA PHE A 153 -3.44 -1.60 12.39
C PHE A 153 -3.17 -1.18 10.94
N SER A 154 -2.69 0.05 10.73
CA SER A 154 -2.33 0.56 9.40
C SER A 154 -1.12 -0.13 8.75
N ALA A 155 -0.35 -0.90 9.53
CA ALA A 155 0.83 -1.62 9.06
C ALA A 155 0.52 -3.09 8.74
N LEU A 156 -0.68 -3.57 9.05
CA LEU A 156 -1.12 -4.90 8.68
C LEU A 156 -1.45 -4.97 7.19
N GLN A 157 -1.22 -6.14 6.61
CA GLN A 157 -1.68 -6.48 5.27
C GLN A 157 -2.63 -7.67 5.31
N GLU A 158 -3.48 -7.77 4.30
CA GLU A 158 -4.37 -8.89 4.11
C GLU A 158 -3.58 -10.19 3.96
N TYR A 159 -4.06 -11.25 4.60
CA TYR A 159 -3.44 -12.56 4.48
C TYR A 159 -3.87 -13.24 3.19
N GLN A 160 -2.88 -13.70 2.43
CA GLN A 160 -3.10 -14.60 1.30
C GLN A 160 -2.41 -15.93 1.57
N GLN A 161 -3.18 -17.02 1.62
CA GLN A 161 -2.65 -18.35 1.82
C GLN A 161 -1.75 -18.73 0.63
N PRO A 162 -0.47 -19.06 0.85
CA PRO A 162 0.43 -19.41 -0.23
C PRO A 162 0.17 -20.83 -0.75
N ASP A 163 0.07 -20.97 -2.07
CA ASP A 163 -0.09 -22.26 -2.74
C ASP A 163 1.22 -23.05 -2.78
N ILE A 164 1.25 -24.19 -2.09
CA ILE A 164 2.42 -25.09 -2.02
C ILE A 164 2.78 -25.65 -3.41
N SER A 165 1.79 -25.80 -4.29
CA SER A 165 1.96 -26.28 -5.67
C SER A 165 2.81 -25.37 -6.55
N MET A 166 3.00 -24.10 -6.16
CA MET A 166 3.82 -23.15 -6.92
C MET A 166 5.32 -23.22 -6.59
N VAL A 167 5.69 -24.01 -5.58
CA VAL A 167 7.09 -24.17 -5.17
C VAL A 167 7.85 -24.94 -6.25
N LYS A 168 8.95 -24.34 -6.73
CA LYS A 168 9.86 -24.92 -7.73
C LYS A 168 11.30 -24.87 -7.21
N GLU A 169 12.21 -25.52 -7.93
CA GLU A 169 13.64 -25.35 -7.69
C GLU A 169 14.02 -23.87 -7.79
N GLY A 170 14.76 -23.37 -6.80
CA GLY A 170 15.12 -21.97 -6.67
C GLY A 170 14.13 -21.10 -5.87
N SER A 171 12.92 -21.58 -5.59
CA SER A 171 11.93 -20.86 -4.78
C SER A 171 12.41 -20.62 -3.34
N LEU A 172 11.97 -19.52 -2.74
CA LEU A 172 12.23 -19.18 -1.33
C LEU A 172 11.12 -19.76 -0.46
N VAL A 173 11.52 -20.47 0.58
CA VAL A 173 10.58 -21.13 1.49
C VAL A 173 11.05 -21.01 2.94
N LEU A 174 10.11 -21.02 3.87
CA LEU A 174 10.36 -21.25 5.28
C LEU A 174 10.33 -22.75 5.56
N VAL A 175 11.24 -23.18 6.43
CA VAL A 175 11.45 -24.59 6.77
C VAL A 175 11.40 -24.75 8.28
N LEU A 176 10.63 -25.72 8.77
CA LEU A 176 10.56 -26.04 10.18
C LEU A 176 11.80 -26.83 10.64
N GLY A 177 12.58 -26.26 11.55
CA GLY A 177 13.73 -26.90 12.20
C GLY A 177 13.37 -27.77 13.41
N GLU A 178 14.35 -28.54 13.89
CA GLU A 178 14.21 -29.45 15.05
C GLU A 178 13.81 -28.74 16.35
N ASN A 179 14.21 -27.48 16.49
CA ASN A 179 13.89 -26.61 17.64
C ASN A 179 12.48 -26.00 17.57
N LYS A 180 11.64 -26.44 16.63
CA LYS A 180 10.32 -25.87 16.32
C LYS A 180 10.39 -24.38 15.93
N LEU A 181 11.52 -23.94 15.37
CA LEU A 181 11.67 -22.61 14.78
C LEU A 181 11.75 -22.74 13.26
N TRP A 182 11.18 -21.76 12.58
CA TRP A 182 11.23 -21.66 11.13
C TRP A 182 12.50 -20.97 10.69
N SER A 183 13.03 -21.35 9.54
CA SER A 183 14.23 -20.74 8.95
C SER A 183 14.06 -20.58 7.45
N SER A 184 14.52 -19.47 6.90
CA SER A 184 14.50 -19.26 5.46
C SER A 184 15.49 -20.17 4.74
N ALA A 185 15.02 -20.71 3.62
CA ALA A 185 15.77 -21.61 2.78
C ALA A 185 15.42 -21.40 1.31
N ARG A 186 16.31 -21.85 0.43
CA ARG A 186 16.06 -21.95 -1.00
C ARG A 186 15.96 -23.43 -1.40
N VAL A 187 14.94 -23.77 -2.17
CA VAL A 187 14.78 -25.11 -2.73
C VAL A 187 15.90 -25.37 -3.73
N THR A 188 16.68 -26.43 -3.55
CA THR A 188 17.79 -26.81 -4.43
C THR A 188 17.46 -27.98 -5.34
N ALA A 189 16.64 -28.91 -4.88
CA ALA A 189 16.15 -30.03 -5.68
C ALA A 189 14.82 -30.51 -5.09
N MET A 190 13.94 -31.04 -5.94
CA MET A 190 12.67 -31.61 -5.50
C MET A 190 12.58 -33.08 -5.89
N ASP A 191 12.34 -33.95 -4.91
CA ASP A 191 11.91 -35.33 -5.13
C ASP A 191 10.43 -35.47 -4.73
N ASP A 192 9.78 -36.55 -5.17
CA ASP A 192 8.34 -36.79 -4.95
C ASP A 192 7.94 -36.84 -3.46
N GLU A 193 8.86 -37.24 -2.57
CA GLU A 193 8.60 -37.35 -1.12
C GLU A 193 9.31 -36.27 -0.28
N LYS A 194 10.44 -35.73 -0.75
CA LYS A 194 11.31 -34.84 0.03
C LYS A 194 11.88 -33.72 -0.80
N LEU A 195 11.97 -32.54 -0.19
CA LEU A 195 12.56 -31.35 -0.78
C LEU A 195 13.95 -31.13 -0.18
N ALA A 196 14.95 -31.03 -1.04
CA ALA A 196 16.29 -30.59 -0.65
C ALA A 196 16.31 -29.07 -0.62
N VAL A 197 16.65 -28.50 0.53
CA VAL A 197 16.65 -27.06 0.77
C VAL A 197 17.98 -26.61 1.35
N ARG A 198 18.47 -25.46 0.90
CA ARG A 198 19.67 -24.81 1.43
C ARG A 198 19.27 -23.64 2.33
N LEU A 199 19.59 -23.72 3.62
CA LEU A 199 19.33 -22.66 4.58
C LEU A 199 20.10 -21.38 4.22
N LEU A 200 19.44 -20.22 4.22
CA LEU A 200 20.08 -18.96 3.86
C LEU A 200 21.07 -18.45 4.93
N LEU A 201 20.74 -18.62 6.21
CA LEU A 201 21.62 -18.16 7.31
C LEU A 201 22.89 -18.99 7.46
N THR A 202 22.78 -20.31 7.38
CA THR A 202 23.89 -21.23 7.70
C THR A 202 24.57 -21.80 6.45
N GLY A 203 23.92 -21.73 5.29
CA GLY A 203 24.37 -22.36 4.05
C GLY A 203 24.28 -23.89 4.06
N LYS A 204 23.73 -24.50 5.11
CA LYS A 204 23.61 -25.96 5.25
C LYS A 204 22.47 -26.47 4.38
N GLU A 205 22.71 -27.58 3.68
CA GLU A 205 21.68 -28.32 2.93
C GLU A 205 21.02 -29.37 3.80
N ILE A 206 19.69 -29.42 3.74
CA ILE A 206 18.85 -30.30 4.55
C ILE A 206 17.76 -30.87 3.65
N ALA A 207 17.40 -32.13 3.85
CA ALA A 207 16.23 -32.75 3.21
C ALA A 207 15.03 -32.64 4.17
N VAL A 208 13.91 -32.12 3.67
CA VAL A 208 12.72 -31.81 4.48
C VAL A 208 11.47 -32.32 3.78
N ASP A 209 10.52 -32.83 4.57
CA ASP A 209 9.22 -33.28 4.08
C ASP A 209 8.37 -32.08 3.60
N GLN A 210 7.54 -32.28 2.57
CA GLN A 210 6.68 -31.22 2.01
C GLN A 210 5.76 -30.55 3.06
N ASN A 211 5.34 -31.30 4.10
CA ASN A 211 4.47 -30.80 5.17
C ASN A 211 5.16 -29.84 6.16
N LYS A 212 6.48 -29.67 6.08
CA LYS A 212 7.29 -28.83 6.99
C LYS A 212 7.82 -27.58 6.28
N ILE A 213 7.19 -27.23 5.17
CA ILE A 213 7.62 -26.15 4.29
C ILE A 213 6.47 -25.17 4.14
N TYR A 214 6.79 -23.89 4.23
CA TYR A 214 5.84 -22.80 4.03
C TYR A 214 6.38 -21.89 2.91
N PRO A 215 5.70 -21.78 1.76
CA PRO A 215 6.15 -20.93 0.67
C PRO A 215 6.16 -19.47 1.11
N ILE A 216 7.25 -18.76 0.84
CA ILE A 216 7.28 -17.31 0.99
C ILE A 216 6.88 -16.77 -0.38
N PRO A 217 5.79 -15.99 -0.50
CA PRO A 217 5.47 -15.30 -1.74
C PRO A 217 6.70 -14.52 -2.16
N GLN A 218 7.24 -14.87 -3.34
CA GLN A 218 8.18 -13.97 -3.99
C GLN A 218 7.31 -12.79 -4.40
N ILE A 219 7.33 -11.74 -3.58
CA ILE A 219 7.12 -10.42 -4.11
C ILE A 219 8.30 -10.25 -5.07
N THR A 220 8.12 -10.70 -6.31
CA THR A 220 8.63 -9.95 -7.43
C THR A 220 8.15 -8.55 -7.12
N ASP A 221 9.08 -7.65 -6.84
CA ASP A 221 8.76 -6.24 -6.93
C ASP A 221 8.44 -6.01 -8.42
N ASP A 222 7.23 -6.43 -8.85
CA ASP A 222 6.56 -6.09 -10.10
C ASP A 222 6.06 -4.64 -10.02
N VAL A 223 6.80 -3.81 -9.30
CA VAL A 223 6.94 -2.39 -9.60
C VAL A 223 8.16 -2.29 -10.51
N GLU A 224 8.04 -2.84 -11.71
CA GLU A 224 8.80 -2.29 -12.82
C GLU A 224 8.27 -0.86 -13.03
N ASP A 225 9.07 0.13 -12.62
CA ASP A 225 9.21 1.31 -13.47
C ASP A 225 9.38 0.77 -14.90
N GLU A 226 8.42 1.09 -15.77
CA GLU A 226 8.34 0.66 -17.17
C GLU A 226 9.69 0.31 -17.79
N VAL A 227 9.88 -0.96 -18.17
CA VAL A 227 10.08 -1.31 -19.58
C VAL A 227 9.68 -2.76 -19.83
N ALA A 228 8.39 -2.93 -20.10
CA ALA A 228 7.78 -3.94 -20.97
C ALA A 228 8.54 -5.27 -21.16
N ALA A 229 8.16 -6.27 -20.36
CA ALA A 229 8.45 -7.68 -20.65
C ALA A 229 7.18 -8.36 -21.20
N GLU A 230 6.97 -8.25 -22.51
CA GLU A 230 6.31 -9.32 -23.27
C GLU A 230 7.36 -10.05 -24.11
N ASP A 231 7.33 -11.38 -24.00
CA ASP A 231 8.00 -12.40 -24.81
C ASP A 231 9.54 -12.52 -24.72
N LEU A 232 10.01 -13.27 -23.71
CA LEU A 232 11.33 -13.91 -23.73
C LEU A 232 11.26 -15.43 -23.77
N ALA A 233 10.55 -15.96 -24.77
CA ALA A 233 10.95 -17.20 -25.40
C ALA A 233 11.57 -16.85 -26.76
N THR A 234 12.88 -17.03 -26.87
CA THR A 234 13.68 -17.03 -28.11
C THR A 234 14.40 -15.74 -28.49
N THR A 235 15.30 -15.24 -27.64
CA THR A 235 16.52 -14.56 -28.14
C THR A 235 17.73 -14.90 -27.27
N SER A 236 18.48 -15.89 -27.77
CA SER A 236 19.93 -16.09 -27.63
C SER A 236 20.67 -15.25 -26.57
N TRP A 237 21.22 -15.93 -25.56
CA TRP A 237 22.32 -15.51 -24.68
C TRP A 237 23.58 -14.95 -25.40
N GLY A 238 23.57 -14.82 -26.73
CA GLY A 238 24.63 -14.24 -27.54
C GLY A 238 24.75 -12.71 -27.47
N GLU A 239 23.69 -11.97 -27.14
CA GLU A 239 23.69 -10.49 -27.24
C GLU A 239 24.34 -9.77 -26.06
N TYR A 240 24.27 -10.31 -24.83
CA TYR A 240 24.94 -9.72 -23.65
C TYR A 240 26.46 -9.81 -23.68
N LYS A 241 27.05 -10.56 -24.62
CA LYS A 241 28.50 -10.61 -24.84
C LYS A 241 29.07 -9.35 -25.51
N GLN A 242 28.23 -8.41 -25.97
CA GLN A 242 28.68 -7.31 -26.83
C GLN A 242 28.71 -5.92 -26.16
N GLU A 243 28.17 -5.73 -24.95
CA GLU A 243 28.31 -4.45 -24.26
C GLU A 243 29.71 -4.28 -23.66
N ARG A 244 30.58 -3.62 -24.42
CA ARG A 244 31.90 -3.15 -23.95
C ARG A 244 31.74 -1.89 -23.11
N ARG A 245 31.75 -2.00 -21.78
CA ARG A 245 32.02 -0.85 -20.89
C ARG A 245 33.53 -0.70 -20.71
N GLY A 246 34.18 -0.13 -21.72
CA GLY A 246 35.63 -0.07 -21.83
C GLY A 246 36.20 -1.34 -22.49
N ASN A 247 37.42 -1.76 -22.10
CA ASN A 247 38.09 -2.92 -22.71
C ASN A 247 37.78 -4.26 -22.02
N VAL A 248 36.68 -4.35 -21.26
CA VAL A 248 36.30 -5.55 -20.51
C VAL A 248 34.80 -5.80 -20.69
N THR A 249 34.44 -7.03 -21.05
CA THR A 249 33.07 -7.53 -21.24
C THR A 249 32.53 -8.13 -19.94
N VAL A 250 31.21 -7.99 -19.71
CA VAL A 250 30.54 -8.49 -18.50
C VAL A 250 30.56 -10.02 -18.49
N GLY A 251 31.08 -10.62 -17.41
CA GLY A 251 31.16 -12.09 -17.23
C GLY A 251 32.52 -12.72 -17.55
N ASP A 252 33.46 -11.98 -18.15
CA ASP A 252 34.77 -12.51 -18.53
C ASP A 252 35.81 -12.38 -17.39
N ILE A 253 35.61 -13.13 -16.30
CA ILE A 253 36.68 -13.34 -15.33
C ILE A 253 37.79 -14.18 -15.98
N GLY A 254 38.99 -13.60 -16.10
CA GLY A 254 40.13 -14.26 -16.76
C GLY A 254 40.51 -13.68 -18.13
N ASP A 255 39.87 -12.61 -18.61
CA ASP A 255 40.28 -11.96 -19.87
C ASP A 255 41.74 -11.42 -19.84
N TRP A 256 42.21 -11.03 -18.66
CA TRP A 256 43.61 -10.65 -18.43
C TRP A 256 44.59 -11.84 -18.53
N GLU A 257 44.11 -13.09 -18.51
CA GLU A 257 44.93 -14.30 -18.66
C GLU A 257 45.58 -14.36 -20.05
N LYS A 258 44.91 -13.80 -21.06
CA LYS A 258 45.46 -13.61 -22.43
C LYS A 258 46.78 -12.83 -22.41
N HIS A 259 46.94 -11.91 -21.45
CA HIS A 259 48.13 -11.08 -21.30
C HIS A 259 49.14 -11.64 -20.29
N THR A 260 48.76 -12.63 -19.47
CA THR A 260 49.63 -13.22 -18.43
C THR A 260 50.00 -14.68 -18.69
N ARG A 261 49.67 -15.21 -19.87
CA ARG A 261 50.05 -16.57 -20.34
C ARG A 261 49.73 -17.67 -19.31
N GLY A 262 48.60 -17.54 -18.61
CA GLY A 262 48.14 -18.53 -17.61
C GLY A 262 48.83 -18.47 -16.25
N ILE A 263 49.76 -17.53 -16.02
CA ILE A 263 50.47 -17.43 -14.74
C ILE A 263 49.56 -16.90 -13.63
N GLY A 264 48.76 -15.87 -13.90
CA GLY A 264 47.94 -15.30 -12.83
C GLY A 264 46.79 -16.22 -12.42
N MET A 265 46.19 -17.00 -13.35
CA MET A 265 45.14 -17.95 -12.99
C MET A 265 45.71 -19.07 -12.11
N LYS A 266 46.90 -19.57 -12.47
CA LYS A 266 47.65 -20.53 -11.65
C LYS A 266 48.00 -19.97 -10.25
N LEU A 267 48.29 -18.67 -10.14
CA LEU A 267 48.52 -18.02 -8.85
C LEU A 267 47.24 -17.89 -8.02
N LEU A 268 46.11 -17.52 -8.65
CA LEU A 268 44.80 -17.45 -7.99
C LEU A 268 44.37 -18.81 -7.44
N LEU A 269 44.49 -19.87 -8.25
CA LEU A 269 44.23 -21.25 -7.81
C LEU A 269 45.11 -21.63 -6.61
N LYS A 270 46.39 -21.24 -6.61
CA LYS A 270 47.32 -21.49 -5.51
C LYS A 270 46.95 -20.72 -4.22
N MET A 271 46.28 -19.58 -4.37
CA MET A 271 45.78 -18.76 -3.26
C MET A 271 44.36 -19.17 -2.81
N GLY A 272 43.79 -20.24 -3.37
CA GLY A 272 42.51 -20.81 -2.97
C GLY A 272 41.30 -20.29 -3.75
N TYR A 273 41.50 -19.65 -4.90
CA TYR A 273 40.40 -19.33 -5.82
C TYR A 273 39.79 -20.61 -6.39
N ARG A 274 38.47 -20.71 -6.38
CA ARG A 274 37.70 -21.75 -7.08
C ARG A 274 36.85 -21.07 -8.14
N ALA A 275 36.80 -21.64 -9.35
CA ALA A 275 36.05 -21.03 -10.44
C ALA A 275 34.56 -20.90 -10.06
N GLY A 276 34.02 -19.68 -10.14
CA GLY A 276 32.64 -19.38 -9.74
C GLY A 276 32.46 -18.97 -8.26
N GLU A 277 33.53 -18.97 -7.47
CA GLU A 277 33.51 -18.61 -6.05
C GLU A 277 34.44 -17.44 -5.75
N GLY A 278 34.21 -16.78 -4.61
CA GLY A 278 35.03 -15.68 -4.13
C GLY A 278 36.39 -16.15 -3.59
N LEU A 279 37.42 -15.30 -3.67
CA LEU A 279 38.71 -15.60 -3.05
C LEU A 279 38.63 -15.50 -1.51
N GLY A 280 39.04 -16.53 -0.78
CA GLY A 280 39.13 -16.51 0.70
C GLY A 280 38.97 -17.89 1.32
N ARG A 281 39.30 -18.03 2.62
CA ARG A 281 39.24 -19.33 3.34
C ARG A 281 37.84 -19.97 3.35
N ARG A 282 36.79 -19.16 3.20
CA ARG A 282 35.37 -19.56 3.18
C ARG A 282 34.67 -19.22 1.85
N SER A 283 35.42 -18.85 0.81
CA SER A 283 34.88 -18.35 -0.45
C SER A 283 34.08 -17.03 -0.37
N ASP A 284 34.28 -16.26 0.72
CA ASP A 284 33.58 -14.98 1.01
C ASP A 284 34.02 -13.79 0.12
N GLY A 285 34.95 -14.01 -0.82
CA GLY A 285 35.48 -12.96 -1.67
C GLY A 285 34.51 -12.47 -2.74
N ILE A 286 34.86 -11.38 -3.42
CA ILE A 286 34.08 -10.86 -4.54
C ILE A 286 34.27 -11.78 -5.75
N VAL A 287 33.18 -12.37 -6.24
CA VAL A 287 33.17 -13.33 -7.36
C VAL A 287 33.38 -12.64 -8.71
N HIS A 288 32.86 -11.42 -8.87
CA HIS A 288 32.87 -10.69 -10.13
C HIS A 288 33.83 -9.49 -10.08
N ALA A 289 34.42 -9.14 -11.22
CA ALA A 289 35.25 -7.94 -11.30
C ALA A 289 34.44 -6.69 -10.92
N ILE A 290 35.01 -5.83 -10.06
CA ILE A 290 34.39 -4.57 -9.65
C ILE A 290 34.32 -3.65 -10.87
N GLN A 291 33.10 -3.26 -11.25
CA GLN A 291 32.90 -2.38 -12.39
C GLN A 291 33.29 -0.93 -12.05
N PRO A 292 34.06 -0.25 -12.92
CA PRO A 292 34.36 1.17 -12.74
C PRO A 292 33.12 2.01 -13.00
N ILE A 293 32.75 2.86 -12.03
CA ILE A 293 31.69 3.85 -12.17
C ILE A 293 32.31 5.14 -12.68
N ILE A 294 31.90 5.60 -13.86
CA ILE A 294 32.41 6.83 -14.45
C ILE A 294 31.63 8.01 -13.86
N PHE A 295 32.34 8.89 -13.16
CA PHE A 295 31.77 10.13 -12.62
C PHE A 295 31.86 11.29 -13.61
N PRO A 296 30.95 12.28 -13.52
CA PRO A 296 30.98 13.47 -14.37
C PRO A 296 32.29 14.27 -14.18
N LYS A 297 32.80 14.82 -15.28
CA LYS A 297 34.04 15.62 -15.28
C LYS A 297 33.86 16.89 -14.42
N ASN A 298 34.95 17.34 -13.80
CA ASN A 298 35.04 18.57 -12.99
C ASN A 298 34.18 18.60 -11.71
N LYS A 299 33.78 17.43 -11.18
CA LYS A 299 33.16 17.32 -9.85
C LYS A 299 34.10 16.65 -8.87
N SER A 300 34.07 17.08 -7.60
CA SER A 300 34.86 16.44 -6.55
C SER A 300 34.28 15.07 -6.21
N LEU A 301 35.11 14.18 -5.68
CA LEU A 301 34.69 12.86 -5.22
C LEU A 301 33.57 12.96 -4.18
N ASP A 302 33.64 13.96 -3.31
CA ASP A 302 32.66 14.22 -2.25
C ASP A 302 31.27 14.57 -2.79
N GLU A 303 31.20 15.38 -3.85
CA GLU A 303 29.94 15.74 -4.53
C GLU A 303 29.30 14.48 -5.15
N CYS A 304 30.12 13.66 -5.80
CA CYS A 304 29.72 12.40 -6.43
C CYS A 304 29.27 11.33 -5.43
N MET A 305 29.87 11.30 -4.24
CA MET A 305 29.46 10.39 -3.15
C MET A 305 28.19 10.89 -2.45
N LYS A 306 28.00 12.21 -2.32
CA LYS A 306 26.75 12.79 -1.78
C LYS A 306 25.55 12.49 -2.67
N THR A 307 25.69 12.59 -3.99
CA THR A 307 24.60 12.23 -4.92
C THR A 307 24.26 10.74 -4.89
N LYS A 308 25.27 9.87 -4.76
CA LYS A 308 25.08 8.41 -4.62
C LYS A 308 24.45 8.01 -3.27
N ASN A 309 24.77 8.74 -2.19
CA ASN A 309 24.28 8.46 -0.84
C ASN A 309 23.02 9.26 -0.45
N ARG A 310 22.40 10.00 -1.38
CA ARG A 310 21.05 10.55 -1.17
C ARG A 310 20.05 9.39 -1.13
N LYS A 311 19.90 8.77 0.05
CA LYS A 311 18.73 7.96 0.35
C LYS A 311 17.50 8.84 0.09
N VAL A 312 16.64 8.39 -0.82
CA VAL A 312 15.34 9.01 -1.11
C VAL A 312 14.44 8.77 0.12
N VAL A 313 14.61 9.59 1.17
CA VAL A 313 13.79 9.48 2.38
C VAL A 313 12.60 10.46 2.36
N ASP A 314 12.64 11.49 1.51
CA ASP A 314 11.58 12.52 1.47
C ASP A 314 10.61 12.42 0.27
N GLY A 315 10.88 11.53 -0.70
CA GLY A 315 9.98 11.32 -1.85
C GLY A 315 8.77 10.43 -1.53
N MET A 316 9.00 9.33 -0.79
CA MET A 316 7.95 8.35 -0.49
C MET A 316 6.89 8.90 0.47
N LYS A 317 7.28 9.70 1.48
CA LYS A 317 6.30 10.28 2.42
C LYS A 317 5.35 11.26 1.74
N SER A 318 5.86 12.11 0.84
CA SER A 318 5.04 13.10 0.14
C SER A 318 4.09 12.46 -0.88
N HIS A 319 4.57 11.45 -1.61
CA HIS A 319 3.74 10.69 -2.56
C HIS A 319 2.66 9.85 -1.82
N GLN A 320 3.02 9.19 -0.72
CA GLN A 320 2.06 8.44 0.10
C GLN A 320 1.02 9.37 0.75
N GLN A 321 1.39 10.59 1.13
CA GLN A 321 0.46 11.58 1.67
C GLN A 321 -0.47 12.15 0.60
N GLN A 322 0.02 12.32 -0.63
CA GLN A 322 -0.82 12.70 -1.78
C GLN A 322 -1.80 11.58 -2.13
N VAL A 323 -1.34 10.33 -2.27
CA VAL A 323 -2.19 9.16 -2.55
C VAL A 323 -3.25 8.97 -1.46
N ARG A 324 -2.88 9.10 -0.17
CA ARG A 324 -3.84 9.08 0.94
C ARG A 324 -4.87 10.21 0.87
N GLN A 325 -4.47 11.42 0.46
CA GLN A 325 -5.41 12.53 0.27
C GLN A 325 -6.33 12.34 -0.94
N THR A 326 -5.88 11.67 -2.01
CA THR A 326 -6.71 11.34 -3.17
C THR A 326 -7.73 10.25 -2.83
N ILE A 327 -7.29 9.19 -2.15
CA ILE A 327 -8.15 8.09 -1.70
C ILE A 327 -9.18 8.59 -0.67
N ALA A 328 -8.78 9.40 0.30
CA ALA A 328 -9.70 9.98 1.29
C ALA A 328 -10.74 10.94 0.67
N LYS A 329 -10.40 11.62 -0.44
CA LYS A 329 -11.36 12.44 -1.20
C LYS A 329 -12.34 11.58 -2.00
N GLN A 330 -11.90 10.45 -2.53
CA GLN A 330 -12.76 9.52 -3.27
C GLN A 330 -13.73 8.80 -2.31
N LEU A 331 -13.25 8.35 -1.15
CA LEU A 331 -14.11 7.73 -0.13
C LEU A 331 -15.16 8.72 0.43
N LYS A 332 -14.78 9.98 0.68
CA LYS A 332 -15.74 11.03 1.08
C LYS A 332 -16.77 11.39 0.00
N ALA A 333 -16.46 11.15 -1.28
CA ALA A 333 -17.42 11.37 -2.36
C ALA A 333 -18.43 10.23 -2.48
N VAL A 334 -18.08 9.03 -1.99
CA VAL A 334 -18.95 7.86 -1.91
C VAL A 334 -19.85 7.91 -0.65
N GLU A 335 -19.38 8.50 0.44
CA GLU A 335 -20.13 8.66 1.70
C GLU A 335 -21.27 9.70 1.66
N GLN A 336 -21.35 10.57 0.65
CA GLN A 336 -22.46 11.53 0.53
C GLN A 336 -23.54 10.97 -0.38
N PRO A 337 -24.79 10.76 0.11
CA PRO A 337 -25.89 10.34 -0.76
C PRO A 337 -26.12 11.44 -1.79
N VAL A 338 -25.89 11.13 -3.07
CA VAL A 338 -26.17 12.06 -4.16
C VAL A 338 -27.68 12.17 -4.27
N ASP A 339 -28.23 13.28 -3.81
CA ASP A 339 -29.65 13.60 -3.96
C ASP A 339 -29.95 13.75 -5.46
N VAL A 340 -31.01 13.08 -5.94
CA VAL A 340 -31.43 13.09 -7.35
C VAL A 340 -31.71 14.53 -7.83
N PHE A 341 -32.07 15.42 -6.90
CA PHE A 341 -32.25 16.84 -7.15
C PHE A 341 -30.93 17.62 -7.32
N ASP A 342 -29.83 17.18 -6.71
CA ASP A 342 -28.49 17.76 -6.95
C ASP A 342 -27.97 17.40 -8.34
N LEU A 343 -28.26 16.18 -8.80
CA LEU A 343 -27.97 15.71 -10.15
C LEU A 343 -28.78 16.47 -11.22
N LEU A 344 -30.04 16.79 -10.93
CA LEU A 344 -30.88 17.64 -11.78
C LEU A 344 -30.36 19.09 -11.81
N ASN A 345 -29.95 19.63 -10.66
CA ASN A 345 -29.40 20.97 -10.54
C ASN A 345 -28.05 21.11 -11.27
N ASP A 346 -27.19 20.08 -11.22
CA ASP A 346 -25.91 20.06 -11.94
C ASP A 346 -26.07 19.94 -13.46
N LYS A 347 -27.17 19.33 -13.95
CA LYS A 347 -27.48 19.29 -15.39
C LYS A 347 -28.22 20.53 -15.89
N LEU A 348 -29.04 21.18 -15.07
CA LEU A 348 -29.85 22.33 -15.48
C LEU A 348 -29.11 23.68 -15.30
N ASN A 349 -28.20 23.80 -14.33
CA ASN A 349 -27.49 25.05 -14.02
C ASN A 349 -26.06 25.13 -14.56
N LYS A 350 -25.66 24.25 -15.49
CA LYS A 350 -24.37 24.29 -16.22
C LYS A 350 -24.33 25.46 -17.22
N THR A 351 -24.47 26.66 -16.70
CA THR A 351 -24.04 27.90 -17.36
C THR A 351 -22.78 28.34 -16.62
N SER A 352 -21.74 28.69 -17.39
CA SER A 352 -20.37 28.97 -16.93
C SER A 352 -20.22 30.05 -15.85
N ASN A 353 -21.30 30.70 -15.44
CA ASN A 353 -21.34 31.75 -14.43
C ASN A 353 -21.52 31.21 -12.99
N VAL A 354 -21.90 29.93 -12.81
CA VAL A 354 -22.22 29.35 -11.48
C VAL A 354 -21.03 28.65 -10.83
N GLU A 355 -20.08 28.10 -11.60
CA GLU A 355 -18.87 27.46 -11.07
C GLU A 355 -17.96 28.46 -10.34
N GLU A 356 -17.79 29.68 -10.88
CA GLU A 356 -17.07 30.76 -10.20
C GLU A 356 -17.76 31.16 -8.89
N GLN A 357 -19.09 31.19 -8.85
CA GLN A 357 -19.85 31.52 -7.63
C GLN A 357 -19.81 30.41 -6.57
N ARG A 358 -19.81 29.13 -6.97
CA ARG A 358 -19.74 27.97 -6.07
C ARG A 358 -18.36 27.86 -5.40
N ASP A 359 -17.29 28.14 -6.14
CA ASP A 359 -15.93 28.20 -5.59
C ASP A 359 -15.72 29.43 -4.71
N GLU A 360 -16.30 30.59 -5.07
CA GLU A 360 -16.28 31.77 -4.20
C GLU A 360 -17.02 31.52 -2.87
N MET A 361 -18.17 30.83 -2.89
CA MET A 361 -18.94 30.50 -1.68
C MET A 361 -18.19 29.53 -0.76
N LYS A 362 -17.53 28.50 -1.32
CA LYS A 362 -16.66 27.58 -0.56
C LYS A 362 -15.43 28.27 0.04
N VAL A 363 -14.86 29.24 -0.68
CA VAL A 363 -13.75 30.05 -0.16
C VAL A 363 -14.22 30.97 0.97
N MET A 364 -15.44 31.52 0.88
CA MET A 364 -16.05 32.35 1.94
C MET A 364 -16.33 31.56 3.22
N GLU A 365 -16.83 30.33 3.11
CA GLU A 365 -17.08 29.46 4.26
C GLU A 365 -15.77 29.11 5.00
N LYS A 366 -14.70 28.82 4.25
CA LYS A 366 -13.35 28.62 4.80
C LYS A 366 -12.81 29.88 5.49
N LEU A 367 -13.01 31.05 4.90
CA LEU A 367 -12.61 32.34 5.50
C LEU A 367 -13.40 32.67 6.77
N GLN A 368 -14.67 32.27 6.83
CA GLN A 368 -15.55 32.47 7.99
C GLN A 368 -15.19 31.56 9.18
N ASN A 369 -14.58 30.40 8.92
CA ASN A 369 -14.16 29.45 9.97
C ASN A 369 -12.72 29.67 10.47
N CYS A 370 -11.94 30.57 9.85
CA CYS A 370 -10.58 30.89 10.27
C CYS A 370 -10.52 31.78 11.53
N SER A 371 -9.50 31.56 12.36
CA SER A 371 -9.18 32.40 13.52
C SER A 371 -8.80 33.83 13.13
N SER A 372 -8.91 34.80 14.06
CA SER A 372 -8.57 36.20 13.79
C SER A 372 -7.09 36.42 13.45
N THR A 373 -6.19 35.58 13.96
CA THR A 373 -4.77 35.59 13.61
C THR A 373 -4.52 35.03 12.20
N GLY A 374 -5.25 33.98 11.81
CA GLY A 374 -5.21 33.42 10.46
C GLY A 374 -5.69 34.39 9.38
N LEU A 375 -6.76 35.16 9.65
CA LEU A 375 -7.22 36.22 8.76
C LEU A 375 -6.18 37.34 8.58
N GLY A 376 -5.46 37.71 9.65
CA GLY A 376 -4.39 38.70 9.59
C GLY A 376 -3.20 38.27 8.74
N ILE A 377 -2.78 37.00 8.86
CA ILE A 377 -1.69 36.44 8.03
C ILE A 377 -2.11 36.43 6.55
N GLN A 378 -3.35 36.02 6.26
CA GLN A 378 -3.85 35.99 4.89
C GLN A 378 -3.96 37.38 4.26
N ALA A 379 -4.32 38.41 5.05
CA ALA A 379 -4.30 39.79 4.59
C ALA A 379 -2.89 40.22 4.14
N LEU A 380 -1.87 39.91 4.94
CA LEU A 380 -0.47 40.23 4.61
C LEU A 380 0.03 39.49 3.36
N ASP A 381 -0.37 38.24 3.18
CA ASP A 381 0.00 37.47 1.99
C ASP A 381 -0.69 37.98 0.72
N LEU A 382 -1.94 38.45 0.82
CA LEU A 382 -2.62 39.13 -0.29
C LEU A 382 -1.91 40.43 -0.65
N ASP A 383 -1.48 41.23 0.34
CA ASP A 383 -0.74 42.48 0.09
C ASP A 383 0.60 42.22 -0.61
N LYS A 384 1.34 41.18 -0.21
CA LYS A 384 2.58 40.76 -0.89
C LYS A 384 2.30 40.38 -2.34
N LYS A 385 1.27 39.57 -2.61
CA LYS A 385 0.89 39.16 -3.97
C LYS A 385 0.46 40.33 -4.85
N VAL A 386 -0.31 41.28 -4.30
CA VAL A 386 -0.69 42.51 -5.01
C VAL A 386 0.55 43.33 -5.38
N LYS A 387 1.52 43.45 -4.46
CA LYS A 387 2.78 44.15 -4.73
C LYS A 387 3.59 43.47 -5.84
N GLU A 388 3.71 42.14 -5.81
CA GLU A 388 4.40 41.37 -6.85
C GLU A 388 3.73 41.51 -8.22
N LEU A 389 2.40 41.45 -8.29
CA LEU A 389 1.67 41.63 -9.54
C LEU A 389 1.79 43.07 -10.07
N LYS A 390 1.78 44.09 -9.21
CA LYS A 390 2.04 45.48 -9.61
C LYS A 390 3.46 45.66 -10.19
N ASP A 391 4.44 44.97 -9.62
CA ASP A 391 5.80 44.95 -10.16
C ASP A 391 5.87 44.25 -11.52
N LYS A 392 5.13 43.16 -11.71
CA LYS A 392 4.99 42.48 -13.01
C LYS A 392 4.29 43.38 -14.03
N GLU A 393 3.23 44.09 -13.64
CA GLU A 393 2.52 45.03 -14.51
C GLU A 393 3.46 46.13 -15.02
N ARG A 394 4.28 46.71 -14.12
CA ARG A 394 5.30 47.70 -14.49
C ARG A 394 6.31 47.13 -15.50
N LYS A 395 6.84 45.93 -15.25
CA LYS A 395 7.78 45.25 -16.17
C LYS A 395 7.15 44.96 -17.54
N LEU A 396 5.87 44.57 -17.57
CA LEU A 396 5.13 44.35 -18.83
C LEU A 396 4.93 45.65 -19.59
N ARG A 397 4.59 46.76 -18.91
CA ARG A 397 4.49 48.10 -19.52
C ARG A 397 5.83 48.54 -20.13
N GLU A 398 6.92 48.39 -19.38
CA GLU A 398 8.28 48.69 -19.86
C GLU A 398 8.72 47.78 -21.02
N GLY A 399 8.29 46.52 -21.01
CA GLY A 399 8.52 45.58 -22.10
C GLY A 399 7.81 45.99 -23.40
N ILE A 400 6.57 46.46 -23.30
CA ILE A 400 5.80 46.98 -24.45
C ILE A 400 6.46 48.23 -25.03
N ALA A 401 6.92 49.15 -24.16
CA ALA A 401 7.59 50.38 -24.59
C ALA A 401 8.91 50.07 -25.34
N ARG A 402 9.68 49.08 -24.88
CA ARG A 402 10.96 48.69 -25.49
C ARG A 402 10.80 47.94 -26.81
N ASN A 403 9.78 47.09 -26.93
CA ASN A 403 9.58 46.23 -28.10
C ASN A 403 8.62 46.82 -29.14
N GLN A 404 8.39 48.13 -29.14
CA GLN A 404 7.38 48.80 -29.96
C GLN A 404 7.47 48.54 -31.48
N ARG A 405 8.64 48.10 -31.97
CA ARG A 405 8.89 47.77 -33.39
C ARG A 405 8.37 46.38 -33.79
N ASP A 406 8.21 45.47 -32.83
CA ASP A 406 7.76 44.10 -33.10
C ASP A 406 6.30 43.91 -32.65
N VAL A 407 5.43 43.80 -33.65
CA VAL A 407 3.97 43.76 -33.46
C VAL A 407 3.52 42.46 -32.79
N ALA A 408 4.20 41.33 -33.05
CA ALA A 408 3.81 40.03 -32.49
C ALA A 408 4.14 39.94 -31.00
N THR A 409 5.33 40.40 -30.61
CA THR A 409 5.76 40.42 -29.20
C THR A 409 5.04 41.51 -28.40
N THR A 410 4.73 42.66 -28.99
CA THR A 410 3.92 43.67 -28.30
C THR A 410 2.48 43.23 -28.07
N ASN A 411 1.88 42.50 -29.02
CA ASN A 411 0.52 41.96 -28.84
C ASN A 411 0.44 40.89 -27.74
N THR A 412 1.44 40.01 -27.65
CA THR A 412 1.52 39.02 -26.55
C THR A 412 1.75 39.69 -25.19
N LEU A 413 2.66 40.68 -25.12
CA LEU A 413 2.87 41.46 -23.90
C LEU A 413 1.62 42.25 -23.48
N LYS A 414 0.86 42.83 -24.42
CA LYS A 414 -0.42 43.50 -24.14
C LYS A 414 -1.48 42.53 -23.60
N LYS A 415 -1.59 41.32 -24.17
CA LYS A 415 -2.49 40.28 -23.66
C LYS A 415 -2.14 39.88 -22.23
N ASN A 416 -0.86 39.68 -21.93
CA ASN A 416 -0.38 39.35 -20.58
C ASN A 416 -0.59 40.51 -19.60
N LEU A 417 -0.50 41.75 -20.07
CA LEU A 417 -0.77 42.93 -19.26
C LEU A 417 -2.25 42.98 -18.83
N ILE A 418 -3.18 42.71 -19.75
CA ILE A 418 -4.62 42.65 -19.45
C ILE A 418 -4.89 41.58 -18.39
N LYS A 419 -4.39 40.35 -18.58
CA LYS A 419 -4.51 39.27 -17.59
C LYS A 419 -3.96 39.66 -16.21
N CYS A 420 -2.77 40.27 -16.19
CA CYS A 420 -2.16 40.74 -14.94
C CYS A 420 -3.01 41.82 -14.25
N ARG A 421 -3.70 42.68 -14.99
CA ARG A 421 -4.64 43.68 -14.42
C ARG A 421 -5.89 43.02 -13.85
N ASP A 422 -6.44 42.05 -14.55
CA ASP A 422 -7.62 41.30 -14.10
C ASP A 422 -7.31 40.55 -12.79
N GLU A 423 -6.14 39.91 -12.70
CA GLU A 423 -5.67 39.25 -11.46
C GLU A 423 -5.49 40.25 -10.31
N ILE A 424 -4.94 41.45 -10.56
CA ILE A 424 -4.84 42.51 -9.54
C ILE A 424 -6.24 42.92 -9.06
N GLN A 425 -7.20 43.08 -9.97
CA GLN A 425 -8.57 43.46 -9.63
C GLN A 425 -9.27 42.38 -8.79
N GLN A 426 -9.07 41.11 -9.11
CA GLN A 426 -9.57 39.97 -8.32
C GLN A 426 -8.95 39.91 -6.91
N LEU A 427 -7.63 40.16 -6.78
CA LEU A 427 -6.99 40.18 -5.46
C LEU A 427 -7.45 41.37 -4.61
N LEU A 428 -7.70 42.53 -5.23
CA LEU A 428 -8.23 43.70 -4.53
C LEU A 428 -9.67 43.49 -4.05
N SER A 429 -10.52 42.86 -4.86
CA SER A 429 -11.89 42.53 -4.44
C SER A 429 -11.87 41.52 -3.28
N ARG A 430 -10.98 40.53 -3.33
CA ARG A 430 -10.76 39.57 -2.23
C ARG A 430 -10.25 40.25 -0.95
N GLN A 431 -9.33 41.21 -1.07
CA GLN A 431 -8.83 41.99 0.06
C GLN A 431 -9.94 42.82 0.72
N GLN A 432 -10.78 43.48 -0.09
CA GLN A 432 -11.90 44.27 0.42
C GLN A 432 -12.91 43.39 1.17
N ARG A 433 -13.22 42.19 0.65
CA ARG A 433 -14.07 41.21 1.33
C ARG A 433 -13.48 40.77 2.68
N LEU A 434 -12.18 40.48 2.74
CA LEU A 434 -11.50 40.08 3.97
C LEU A 434 -11.49 41.22 5.01
N ASN A 435 -11.26 42.46 4.58
CA ASN A 435 -11.35 43.63 5.46
C ASN A 435 -12.77 43.81 6.03
N ASN A 436 -13.81 43.67 5.20
CA ASN A 436 -15.19 43.72 5.66
C ASN A 436 -15.51 42.64 6.71
N LEU A 437 -14.94 41.43 6.55
CA LEU A 437 -15.09 40.36 7.54
C LEU A 437 -14.36 40.68 8.86
N MET A 438 -13.15 41.24 8.79
CA MET A 438 -12.42 41.68 9.98
C MET A 438 -13.15 42.80 10.71
N ASP A 439 -13.67 43.79 9.99
CA ASP A 439 -14.43 44.91 10.55
C ASP A 439 -15.75 44.45 11.17
N SER A 440 -16.43 43.50 10.53
CA SER A 440 -17.66 42.90 11.08
C SER A 440 -17.39 42.14 12.38
N ARG A 441 -16.24 41.47 12.51
CA ARG A 441 -15.82 40.78 13.74
C ARG A 441 -15.35 41.74 14.84
N ARG A 442 -14.74 42.87 14.48
CA ARG A 442 -14.38 43.94 15.43
C ARG A 442 -15.64 44.58 16.01
N LYS A 443 -16.60 44.97 15.15
CA LYS A 443 -17.88 45.53 15.58
C LYS A 443 -18.69 44.59 16.48
N LYS A 444 -18.66 43.28 16.24
CA LYS A 444 -19.33 42.29 17.11
C LYS A 444 -18.65 42.11 18.48
N LYS A 445 -17.34 42.38 18.58
CA LYS A 445 -16.59 42.33 19.85
C LYS A 445 -16.80 43.57 20.71
N ASP A 446 -17.17 44.71 20.13
CA ASP A 446 -17.41 45.97 20.85
C ASP A 446 -18.86 46.10 21.39
N ILE A 447 -19.74 45.12 21.11
CA ILE A 447 -21.15 45.10 21.53
C ILE A 447 -21.38 44.25 22.80
N PHE A 448 -20.37 43.48 23.22
CA PHE A 448 -20.30 42.74 24.48
C PHE A 448 -19.11 43.25 25.29
#